data_AF-A0A101DI91-F1
#
_entry.id   AF-A0A101DI91-F1
#
_cell.length_a   1.000
_cell.length_b   1.000
_cell.length_c   1.000
_cell.angle_alpha   90.00
_cell.angle_beta   90.00
_cell.angle_gamma   90.00
#
_symmetry.space_group_name_H-M   'P 1'
#
loop_
_entity.id
_entity.type
_entity.pdbx_description
1 polymer ?
#
loop_
_entity_poly.entity_id
_entity_poly.type
_entity_poly.pdbx_seq_one_letter_code
_entity_poly.pdbx_strand_id
1 'polypeptide(L)'
;MSIRWKFILIFLLTSLFPLILAGGAGFYHIEEISKVAISESSKSIEKAYEQLVEQKTLDIKKSLEHFISMNMMTQENFDLQLLQFDPSFTSFGVQTFGKTGFTYLVYGDKDKYKYFLHPNPKLIDQDITSEISKNFKLKQILSLADKQGVMGGYVEEKGEKYYYVIAKIASSPLFVFSRVDYKEIESPINNLKYAFNEEKNKFLLQYHIGGIATGLIVILVALLFSIRLSRPITYLTEVAERISLGELETPIDITSTDEIGDLADALRRMQVSLRKAIQRLQRRSQRR
;
A
#
# COMPACT_ATOMS: atom_id res chain seq x y z
N MET A 1 -7.88 38.32 27.76
CA MET A 1 -7.93 38.01 26.31
C MET A 1 -9.14 38.70 25.72
N SER A 2 -8.97 39.57 24.71
CA SER A 2 -10.08 40.30 24.09
C SER A 2 -11.07 39.34 23.44
N ILE A 3 -12.35 39.74 23.35
CA ILE A 3 -13.43 38.95 22.75
C ILE A 3 -13.06 38.48 21.33
N ARG A 4 -12.38 39.34 20.56
CA ARG A 4 -11.86 39.06 19.22
C ARG A 4 -11.00 37.80 19.16
N TRP A 5 -10.05 37.67 20.08
CA TRP A 5 -9.15 36.52 20.14
C TRP A 5 -9.85 35.24 20.58
N LYS A 6 -10.85 35.33 21.46
CA LYS A 6 -11.66 34.16 21.87
C LYS A 6 -12.45 33.60 20.70
N PHE A 7 -13.12 34.47 19.91
CA PHE A 7 -13.89 34.04 18.73
C PHE A 7 -13.01 33.41 17.65
N ILE A 8 -11.86 34.03 17.33
CA ILE A 8 -10.90 33.44 16.38
C ILE A 8 -10.45 32.06 16.85
N LEU A 9 -10.08 31.93 18.13
CA LEU A 9 -9.56 30.68 18.68
C LEU A 9 -10.61 29.57 18.69
N ILE A 10 -11.87 29.88 19.05
CA ILE A 10 -12.99 28.92 18.99
C ILE A 10 -13.26 28.49 17.54
N PHE A 11 -13.27 29.44 16.59
CA PHE A 11 -13.49 29.14 15.19
C PHE A 11 -12.37 28.24 14.60
N LEU A 12 -11.12 28.56 14.92
CA LEU A 12 -9.97 27.75 14.53
C LEU A 12 -10.01 26.37 15.16
N LEU A 13 -10.31 26.25 16.45
CA LEU A 13 -10.43 24.94 17.10
C LEU A 13 -11.54 24.09 16.49
N THR A 14 -12.72 24.65 16.30
CA THR A 14 -13.87 23.92 15.74
C THR A 14 -13.67 23.52 14.29
N SER A 15 -12.90 24.28 13.51
CA SER A 15 -12.65 24.00 12.09
C SER A 15 -11.41 23.13 11.85
N LEU A 16 -10.30 23.39 12.57
CA LEU A 16 -9.04 22.68 12.35
C LEU A 16 -8.99 21.34 13.06
N PHE A 17 -9.68 21.17 14.20
CA PHE A 17 -9.65 19.90 14.93
C PHE A 17 -10.22 18.74 14.11
N PRO A 18 -11.42 18.84 13.50
CA PRO A 18 -11.92 17.78 12.61
C PRO A 18 -11.02 17.57 11.39
N LEU A 19 -10.44 18.64 10.84
CA LEU A 19 -9.53 18.57 9.69
C LEU A 19 -8.26 17.79 10.02
N ILE A 20 -7.68 18.00 11.21
CA ILE A 20 -6.49 17.27 11.67
C ILE A 20 -6.83 15.81 11.95
N LEU A 21 -8.00 15.53 12.56
CA LEU A 21 -8.45 14.16 12.81
C LEU A 21 -8.69 13.38 11.52
N ALA A 22 -9.46 13.96 10.58
CA ALA A 22 -9.66 13.38 9.25
C ALA A 22 -8.32 13.27 8.51
N GLY A 23 -7.48 14.30 8.66
CA GLY A 23 -6.07 14.40 8.28
C GLY A 23 -5.26 13.15 8.61
N GLY A 24 -5.16 12.88 9.90
CA GLY A 24 -4.41 11.75 10.44
C GLY A 24 -5.04 10.40 10.10
N ALA A 25 -6.38 10.30 10.16
CA ALA A 25 -7.10 9.07 9.83
C ALA A 25 -6.88 8.68 8.36
N GLY A 26 -6.99 9.63 7.43
CA GLY A 26 -6.73 9.42 6.01
C GLY A 26 -5.30 8.94 5.76
N PHE A 27 -4.31 9.63 6.34
CA PHE A 27 -2.90 9.25 6.23
C PHE A 27 -2.65 7.82 6.70
N TYR A 28 -3.14 7.47 7.90
CA TYR A 28 -2.99 6.13 8.46
C TYR A 28 -3.65 5.05 7.57
N HIS A 29 -4.85 5.32 7.05
CA HIS A 29 -5.57 4.36 6.22
C HIS A 29 -4.86 4.10 4.88
N ILE A 30 -4.29 5.13 4.26
CA ILE A 30 -3.53 4.99 3.01
C ILE A 30 -2.28 4.16 3.22
N GLU A 31 -1.57 4.39 4.32
CA GLU A 31 -0.36 3.63 4.65
C GLU A 31 -0.67 2.15 4.90
N GLU A 32 -1.73 1.87 5.67
CA GLU A 32 -2.15 0.51 5.96
C GLU A 32 -2.68 -0.22 4.71
N ILE A 33 -3.57 0.42 3.94
CA ILE A 33 -4.10 -0.16 2.69
C ILE A 33 -2.97 -0.43 1.70
N SER A 34 -2.03 0.50 1.52
CA SER A 34 -0.90 0.31 0.62
C SER A 34 -0.03 -0.87 1.06
N LYS A 35 0.22 -1.03 2.36
CA LYS A 35 1.01 -2.13 2.91
C LYS A 35 0.32 -3.48 2.68
N VAL A 36 -0.98 -3.57 2.98
CA VAL A 36 -1.78 -4.78 2.77
C VAL A 36 -1.84 -5.13 1.28
N ALA A 37 -2.13 -4.15 0.41
CA ALA A 37 -2.21 -4.36 -1.03
C ALA A 37 -0.89 -4.87 -1.63
N ILE A 38 0.25 -4.27 -1.23
CA ILE A 38 1.58 -4.73 -1.65
C ILE A 38 1.85 -6.15 -1.16
N SER A 39 1.55 -6.44 0.11
CA SER A 39 1.78 -7.75 0.71
C SER A 39 0.97 -8.85 0.02
N GLU A 40 -0.34 -8.66 -0.10
CA GLU A 40 -1.25 -9.61 -0.75
C GLU A 40 -0.91 -9.81 -2.23
N SER A 41 -0.61 -8.74 -2.96
CA SER A 41 -0.23 -8.84 -4.37
C SER A 41 1.12 -9.55 -4.55
N SER A 42 2.11 -9.27 -3.69
CA SER A 42 3.41 -9.95 -3.73
C SER A 42 3.25 -11.45 -3.50
N LYS A 43 2.47 -11.83 -2.49
CA LYS A 43 2.17 -13.22 -2.15
C LYS A 43 1.38 -13.93 -3.26
N SER A 44 0.44 -13.23 -3.89
CA SER A 44 -0.33 -13.75 -5.02
C SER A 44 0.57 -14.03 -6.22
N ILE A 45 1.48 -13.11 -6.56
CA ILE A 45 2.46 -13.29 -7.64
C ILE A 45 3.38 -14.47 -7.33
N GLU A 46 3.94 -14.53 -6.11
CA GLU A 46 4.80 -15.64 -5.68
C GLU A 46 4.06 -16.98 -5.84
N LYS A 47 2.84 -17.10 -5.31
CA LYS A 47 2.01 -18.30 -5.44
C LYS A 47 1.69 -18.66 -6.90
N ALA A 48 1.42 -17.67 -7.75
CA ALA A 48 1.15 -17.91 -9.17
C ALA A 48 2.38 -18.49 -9.88
N TYR A 49 3.59 -18.01 -9.54
CA TYR A 49 4.84 -18.57 -10.04
C TYR A 49 5.07 -19.99 -9.51
N GLU A 50 4.86 -20.23 -8.22
CA GLU A 50 4.97 -21.58 -7.62
C GLU A 50 4.06 -22.58 -8.35
N GLN A 51 2.79 -22.21 -8.56
CA GLN A 51 1.81 -23.03 -9.28
C GLN A 51 2.19 -23.26 -10.74
N LEU A 52 2.74 -22.24 -11.42
CA LEU A 52 3.21 -22.38 -12.79
C LEU A 52 4.35 -23.39 -12.91
N VAL A 53 5.34 -23.33 -12.02
CA VAL A 53 6.47 -24.29 -12.01
C VAL A 53 5.97 -25.69 -11.65
N GLU A 54 5.08 -25.81 -10.67
CA GLU A 54 4.50 -27.09 -10.27
C GLU A 54 3.69 -27.72 -11.41
N GLN A 55 2.81 -26.96 -12.05
CA GLN A 55 2.02 -27.42 -13.18
C GLN A 55 2.91 -27.88 -14.34
N LYS A 56 3.94 -27.09 -14.70
CA LYS A 56 4.90 -27.48 -15.74
C LYS A 56 5.62 -28.79 -15.41
N THR A 57 6.02 -28.96 -14.15
CA THR A 57 6.66 -30.20 -13.68
C THR A 57 5.72 -31.39 -13.79
N LEU A 58 4.45 -31.21 -13.41
CA LEU A 58 3.44 -32.27 -13.49
C LEU A 58 3.06 -32.63 -14.93
N ASP A 59 3.00 -31.66 -15.84
CA ASP A 59 2.73 -31.91 -17.27
C ASP A 59 3.88 -32.70 -17.91
N ILE A 60 5.13 -32.35 -17.58
CA ILE A 60 6.32 -33.08 -18.03
C ILE A 60 6.33 -34.49 -17.43
N LYS A 61 6.09 -34.62 -16.12
CA LYS A 61 5.98 -35.92 -15.44
C LYS A 61 4.97 -36.82 -16.15
N LYS A 62 3.74 -36.34 -16.39
CA LYS A 62 2.69 -37.13 -17.06
C LYS A 62 3.10 -37.55 -18.47
N SER A 63 3.74 -36.66 -19.22
CA SER A 63 4.23 -36.95 -20.58
C SER A 63 5.30 -38.04 -20.57
N LEU A 64 6.24 -37.98 -19.61
CA LEU A 64 7.28 -38.98 -19.43
C LEU A 64 6.72 -40.32 -18.93
N GLU A 65 5.78 -40.30 -17.99
CA GLU A 65 5.08 -41.50 -17.50
C GLU A 65 4.33 -42.20 -18.65
N HIS A 66 3.62 -41.43 -19.48
CA HIS A 66 2.95 -41.96 -20.66
C HIS A 66 3.94 -42.58 -21.66
N PHE A 67 5.03 -41.89 -21.95
CA PHE A 67 6.08 -42.38 -22.85
C PHE A 67 6.72 -43.67 -22.34
N ILE A 68 7.13 -43.70 -21.07
CA ILE A 68 7.76 -44.87 -20.44
C ILE A 68 6.79 -46.05 -20.43
N SER A 69 5.55 -45.84 -19.98
CA SER A 69 4.56 -46.93 -19.93
C SER A 69 4.28 -47.52 -21.31
N MET A 70 4.13 -46.68 -22.34
CA MET A 70 3.95 -47.14 -23.72
C MET A 70 5.15 -47.96 -24.23
N ASN A 71 6.38 -47.48 -24.01
CA ASN A 71 7.58 -48.18 -24.47
C ASN A 71 7.83 -49.48 -23.69
N MET A 72 7.59 -49.50 -22.37
CA MET A 72 7.69 -50.72 -21.55
C MET A 72 6.70 -51.80 -22.01
N MET A 73 5.51 -51.44 -22.50
CA MET A 73 4.54 -52.41 -23.01
C MET A 73 4.91 -52.97 -24.39
N THR A 74 5.66 -52.22 -25.20
CA THR A 74 5.94 -52.56 -26.60
C THR A 74 7.32 -53.16 -26.83
N GLN A 75 8.26 -52.97 -25.90
CA GLN A 75 9.65 -53.43 -26.02
C GLN A 75 9.97 -54.55 -25.01
N GLU A 76 10.37 -55.73 -25.50
CA GLU A 76 10.73 -56.88 -24.64
C GLU A 76 11.95 -56.61 -23.73
N ASN A 77 12.89 -55.75 -24.14
CA ASN A 77 14.12 -55.44 -23.41
C ASN A 77 14.27 -53.92 -23.17
N PHE A 78 13.36 -53.33 -22.41
CA PHE A 78 13.39 -51.89 -22.12
C PHE A 78 14.56 -51.51 -21.18
N ASP A 79 15.56 -50.83 -21.73
CA ASP A 79 16.66 -50.24 -20.96
C ASP A 79 16.45 -48.74 -20.79
N LEU A 80 16.28 -48.31 -19.54
CA LEU A 80 16.14 -46.90 -19.17
C LEU A 80 17.34 -46.07 -19.62
N GLN A 81 18.55 -46.62 -19.71
CA GLN A 81 19.73 -45.85 -20.13
C GLN A 81 19.66 -45.42 -21.59
N LEU A 82 19.00 -46.20 -22.45
CA LEU A 82 18.84 -45.87 -23.87
C LEU A 82 17.95 -44.65 -24.11
N LEU A 83 17.08 -44.30 -23.14
CA LEU A 83 16.21 -43.12 -23.21
C LEU A 83 17.00 -41.81 -23.30
N GLN A 84 18.26 -41.78 -22.85
CA GLN A 84 19.11 -40.59 -22.98
C GLN A 84 19.40 -40.23 -24.45
N PHE A 85 19.29 -41.20 -25.35
CA PHE A 85 19.54 -41.04 -26.79
C PHE A 85 18.26 -40.95 -27.60
N ASP A 86 17.08 -41.07 -26.98
CA ASP A 86 15.79 -40.98 -27.64
C ASP A 86 15.36 -39.50 -27.78
N PRO A 87 15.22 -38.97 -29.01
CA PRO A 87 14.83 -37.57 -29.23
C PRO A 87 13.45 -37.21 -28.65
N SER A 88 12.48 -38.13 -28.72
CA SER A 88 11.15 -37.91 -28.17
C SER A 88 11.21 -37.82 -26.65
N PHE A 89 11.92 -38.72 -26.00
CA PHE A 89 12.09 -38.69 -24.54
C PHE A 89 12.84 -37.43 -24.06
N THR A 90 13.97 -37.10 -24.70
CA THR A 90 14.80 -35.96 -24.32
C THR A 90 14.08 -34.62 -24.48
N SER A 91 13.25 -34.48 -25.53
CA SER A 91 12.41 -33.29 -25.73
C SER A 91 11.36 -33.07 -24.64
N PHE A 92 10.91 -34.15 -23.99
CA PHE A 92 10.02 -34.04 -22.83
C PHE A 92 10.79 -33.73 -21.55
N GLY A 93 11.93 -34.40 -21.32
CA GLY A 93 12.68 -34.32 -20.06
C GLY A 93 13.40 -32.99 -19.82
N VAL A 94 13.81 -32.30 -20.89
CA VAL A 94 14.53 -31.03 -20.81
C VAL A 94 13.76 -29.94 -21.56
N GLN A 95 13.09 -29.08 -20.79
CA GLN A 95 12.37 -27.92 -21.31
C GLN A 95 12.81 -26.66 -20.58
N THR A 96 12.75 -25.53 -21.27
CA THR A 96 12.91 -24.20 -20.65
C THR A 96 11.56 -23.52 -20.53
N PHE A 97 11.39 -22.72 -19.47
CA PHE A 97 10.18 -21.95 -19.24
C PHE A 97 10.51 -20.65 -18.51
N GLY A 98 9.73 -19.61 -18.73
CA GLY A 98 10.08 -18.28 -18.22
C GLY A 98 11.40 -17.77 -18.83
N LYS A 99 12.19 -17.03 -18.05
CA LYS A 99 13.49 -16.48 -18.48
C LYS A 99 14.67 -17.32 -18.00
N THR A 100 14.54 -17.92 -16.82
CA THR A 100 15.60 -18.66 -16.12
C THR A 100 15.19 -20.09 -15.79
N GLY A 101 13.92 -20.43 -15.99
CA GLY A 101 13.36 -21.72 -15.63
C GLY A 101 13.77 -22.82 -16.60
N PHE A 102 14.13 -23.98 -16.07
CA PHE A 102 14.38 -25.17 -16.87
C PHE A 102 14.11 -26.45 -16.09
N THR A 103 13.94 -27.54 -16.83
CA THR A 103 13.82 -28.89 -16.28
C THR A 103 15.02 -29.76 -16.61
N TYR A 104 15.25 -30.72 -15.74
CA TYR A 104 16.25 -31.77 -15.92
C TYR A 104 15.78 -33.04 -15.21
N LEU A 105 16.34 -34.18 -15.60
CA LEU A 105 16.00 -35.48 -15.00
C LEU A 105 17.14 -35.98 -14.13
N VAL A 106 16.78 -36.56 -13.00
CA VAL A 106 17.72 -37.18 -12.07
C VAL A 106 17.37 -38.65 -11.93
N TYR A 107 18.38 -39.50 -12.04
CA TYR A 107 18.27 -40.92 -11.70
C TYR A 107 18.61 -41.09 -10.22
N GLY A 108 17.72 -41.74 -9.47
CA GLY A 108 17.91 -42.09 -8.07
C GLY A 108 17.89 -43.60 -7.86
N ASP A 109 18.97 -44.13 -7.27
CA ASP A 109 19.02 -45.50 -6.76
C ASP A 109 19.47 -45.48 -5.29
N LYS A 110 18.53 -45.86 -4.40
CA LYS A 110 18.67 -45.73 -2.94
C LYS A 110 18.99 -44.27 -2.56
N ASP A 111 20.23 -44.00 -2.16
CA ASP A 111 20.71 -42.68 -1.76
C ASP A 111 21.74 -42.11 -2.76
N LYS A 112 21.89 -42.71 -3.94
CA LYS A 112 22.79 -42.22 -5.00
C LYS A 112 21.98 -41.56 -6.09
N TYR A 113 22.39 -40.35 -6.44
CA TYR A 113 21.73 -39.52 -7.43
C TYR A 113 22.72 -39.07 -8.48
N LYS A 114 22.31 -39.17 -9.75
CA LYS A 114 23.09 -38.65 -10.89
C LYS A 114 22.19 -37.92 -11.87
N TYR A 115 22.74 -36.93 -12.57
CA TYR A 115 22.02 -36.30 -13.67
C TYR A 115 21.76 -37.33 -14.76
N PHE A 116 20.49 -37.52 -15.11
CA PHE A 116 20.07 -38.40 -16.19
C PHE A 116 19.91 -37.63 -17.50
N LEU A 117 19.27 -36.46 -17.44
CA LEU A 117 19.23 -35.48 -18.53
C LEU A 117 19.44 -34.09 -17.94
N HIS A 118 20.12 -33.21 -18.66
CA HIS A 118 20.35 -31.83 -18.21
C HIS A 118 20.57 -30.89 -19.41
N PRO A 119 20.09 -29.62 -19.37
CA PRO A 119 20.32 -28.65 -20.46
C PRO A 119 21.79 -28.42 -20.81
N ASN A 120 22.68 -28.58 -19.82
CA ASN A 120 24.12 -28.64 -20.01
C ASN A 120 24.58 -30.11 -20.15
N PRO A 121 24.95 -30.58 -21.36
CA PRO A 121 25.31 -31.98 -21.60
C PRO A 121 26.52 -32.45 -20.79
N LYS A 122 27.41 -31.53 -20.38
CA LYS A 122 28.60 -31.88 -19.58
C LYS A 122 28.26 -32.44 -18.20
N LEU A 123 27.04 -32.17 -17.71
CA LEU A 123 26.60 -32.62 -16.39
C LEU A 123 25.95 -34.00 -16.44
N ILE A 124 25.57 -34.52 -17.61
CA ILE A 124 24.95 -35.84 -17.73
C ILE A 124 25.87 -36.92 -17.13
N ASP A 125 25.28 -37.85 -16.38
CA ASP A 125 25.91 -38.90 -15.58
C ASP A 125 26.82 -38.44 -14.41
N GLN A 126 26.96 -37.13 -14.17
CA GLN A 126 27.67 -36.67 -12.98
C GLN A 126 26.88 -36.96 -11.69
N ASP A 127 27.59 -37.35 -10.63
CA ASP A 127 27.02 -37.56 -9.30
C ASP A 127 26.62 -36.21 -8.67
N ILE A 128 25.39 -36.16 -8.15
CA ILE A 128 24.83 -35.01 -7.43
C ILE A 128 24.45 -35.34 -5.99
N THR A 129 24.80 -36.54 -5.54
CA THR A 129 24.53 -37.05 -4.21
C THR A 129 25.11 -36.11 -3.15
N SER A 130 26.34 -35.64 -3.36
CA SER A 130 27.01 -34.69 -2.45
C SER A 130 26.29 -33.34 -2.38
N GLU A 131 25.80 -32.84 -3.51
CA GLU A 131 25.10 -31.56 -3.60
C GLU A 131 23.75 -31.61 -2.88
N ILE A 132 22.96 -32.66 -3.16
CA ILE A 132 21.66 -32.89 -2.51
C ILE A 132 21.83 -33.12 -1.01
N SER A 133 22.82 -33.92 -0.59
CA SER A 133 23.03 -34.25 0.82
C SER A 133 23.51 -33.07 1.67
N LYS A 134 24.30 -32.16 1.10
CA LYS A 134 24.75 -30.92 1.78
C LYS A 134 23.62 -29.90 1.93
N ASN A 135 22.65 -29.88 1.02
CA ASN A 135 21.56 -28.93 1.05
C ASN A 135 20.31 -29.51 1.75
N PHE A 136 20.15 -29.18 3.03
CA PHE A 136 19.04 -29.70 3.85
C PHE A 136 17.66 -29.50 3.22
N LYS A 137 17.39 -28.32 2.65
CA LYS A 137 16.10 -28.02 2.02
C LYS A 137 15.88 -28.85 0.77
N LEU A 138 16.89 -28.95 -0.11
CA LEU A 138 16.79 -29.76 -1.32
C LEU A 138 16.56 -31.24 -0.98
N LYS A 139 17.29 -31.77 0.02
CA LYS A 139 17.08 -33.13 0.54
C LYS A 139 15.66 -33.34 1.07
N GLN A 140 15.12 -32.37 1.80
CA GLN A 140 13.76 -32.44 2.33
C GLN A 140 12.72 -32.46 1.19
N ILE A 141 12.85 -31.57 0.21
CA ILE A 141 11.95 -31.51 -0.96
C ILE A 141 11.99 -32.84 -1.71
N LEU A 142 13.18 -33.37 -1.99
CA LEU A 142 13.33 -34.66 -2.69
C LEU A 142 12.71 -35.82 -1.90
N SER A 143 12.95 -35.90 -0.59
CA SER A 143 12.37 -36.97 0.24
C SER A 143 10.85 -36.89 0.32
N LEU A 144 10.29 -35.68 0.36
CA LEU A 144 8.83 -35.49 0.34
C LEU A 144 8.25 -35.79 -1.04
N ALA A 145 8.91 -35.38 -2.13
CA ALA A 145 8.51 -35.71 -3.49
C ALA A 145 8.53 -37.23 -3.74
N ASP A 146 9.50 -37.95 -3.17
CA ASP A 146 9.57 -39.42 -3.27
C ASP A 146 8.37 -40.11 -2.60
N LYS A 147 7.87 -39.54 -1.49
CA LYS A 147 6.73 -40.07 -0.72
C LYS A 147 5.37 -39.61 -1.24
N GLN A 148 5.25 -38.35 -1.64
CA GLN A 148 3.98 -37.68 -1.98
C GLN A 148 3.79 -37.52 -3.50
N GLY A 149 4.82 -37.82 -4.29
CA GLY A 149 4.80 -37.77 -5.76
C GLY A 149 5.27 -36.44 -6.36
N VAL A 150 5.08 -35.31 -5.66
CA VAL A 150 5.56 -33.98 -6.03
C VAL A 150 5.79 -33.13 -4.77
N MET A 151 6.81 -32.28 -4.79
CA MET A 151 7.05 -31.28 -3.74
C MET A 151 7.77 -30.07 -4.32
N GLY A 152 7.33 -28.87 -3.92
CA GLY A 152 7.98 -27.60 -4.25
C GLY A 152 8.64 -26.94 -3.04
N GLY A 153 9.65 -26.11 -3.26
CA GLY A 153 10.24 -25.30 -2.20
C GLY A 153 11.45 -24.46 -2.61
N TYR A 154 11.76 -23.49 -1.77
CA TYR A 154 12.91 -22.60 -1.96
C TYR A 154 14.20 -23.22 -1.46
N VAL A 155 15.23 -23.17 -2.30
CA VAL A 155 16.56 -23.72 -2.02
C VAL A 155 17.60 -22.63 -2.27
N GLU A 156 18.59 -22.55 -1.41
CA GLU A 156 19.71 -21.62 -1.56
C GLU A 156 20.96 -22.40 -1.97
N GLU A 157 21.60 -21.99 -3.06
CA GLU A 157 22.78 -22.64 -3.64
C GLU A 157 23.82 -21.58 -3.99
N LYS A 158 25.01 -21.68 -3.39
CA LYS A 158 26.15 -20.78 -3.66
C LYS A 158 25.79 -19.28 -3.51
N GLY A 159 24.89 -18.95 -2.58
CA GLY A 159 24.44 -17.58 -2.30
C GLY A 159 23.29 -17.08 -3.19
N GLU A 160 22.78 -17.92 -4.08
CA GLU A 160 21.63 -17.61 -4.94
C GLU A 160 20.42 -18.43 -4.52
N LYS A 161 19.22 -17.83 -4.59
CA LYS A 161 17.97 -18.47 -4.20
C LYS A 161 17.22 -18.97 -5.43
N TYR A 162 16.76 -20.20 -5.38
CA TYR A 162 15.99 -20.84 -6.44
C TYR A 162 14.69 -21.41 -5.88
N TYR A 163 13.66 -21.49 -6.72
CA TYR A 163 12.48 -22.29 -6.44
C TYR A 163 12.56 -23.60 -7.22
N TYR A 164 12.50 -24.71 -6.49
CA TYR A 164 12.52 -26.06 -7.05
C TYR A 164 11.14 -26.68 -6.96
N VAL A 165 10.79 -27.47 -7.97
CA VAL A 165 9.75 -28.49 -7.87
C VAL A 165 10.33 -29.81 -8.33
N ILE A 166 10.18 -30.83 -7.48
CA ILE A 166 10.65 -32.18 -7.76
C ILE A 166 9.44 -33.09 -7.83
N ALA A 167 9.37 -33.91 -8.88
CA ALA A 167 8.31 -34.90 -9.02
C ALA A 167 8.89 -36.28 -9.38
N LYS A 168 8.46 -37.31 -8.66
CA LYS A 168 8.83 -38.70 -8.95
C LYS A 168 8.02 -39.21 -10.13
N ILE A 169 8.69 -39.84 -11.10
CA ILE A 169 8.05 -40.49 -12.24
C ILE A 169 7.65 -41.90 -11.81
N ALA A 170 6.35 -42.22 -11.91
CA ALA A 170 5.83 -43.52 -11.53
C ALA A 170 6.53 -44.68 -12.28
N SER A 171 6.70 -45.80 -11.58
CA SER A 171 7.31 -47.02 -12.14
C SER A 171 8.73 -46.86 -12.70
N SER A 172 9.46 -45.82 -12.28
CA SER A 172 10.84 -45.59 -12.69
C SER A 172 11.70 -45.03 -11.54
N PRO A 173 13.03 -45.17 -11.61
CA PRO A 173 13.97 -44.54 -10.68
C PRO A 173 14.21 -43.04 -11.00
N LEU A 174 13.42 -42.44 -11.89
CA LEU A 174 13.63 -41.09 -12.39
C LEU A 174 12.78 -40.06 -11.64
N PHE A 175 13.37 -38.87 -11.51
CA PHE A 175 12.74 -37.69 -10.94
C PHE A 175 12.85 -36.54 -11.95
N VAL A 176 11.76 -35.78 -12.10
CA VAL A 176 11.77 -34.50 -12.80
C VAL A 176 12.14 -33.43 -11.79
N PHE A 177 13.18 -32.66 -12.09
CA PHE A 177 13.55 -31.47 -11.35
C PHE A 177 13.26 -30.26 -12.23
N SER A 178 12.44 -29.35 -11.73
CA SER A 178 12.22 -28.04 -12.32
C SER A 178 12.82 -26.98 -11.40
N ARG A 179 13.58 -26.05 -11.97
CA ARG A 179 14.23 -24.97 -11.23
C ARG A 179 13.96 -23.64 -11.91
N VAL A 180 13.70 -22.61 -11.12
CA VAL A 180 13.67 -21.20 -11.56
C VAL A 180 14.46 -20.32 -10.60
N ASP A 181 15.14 -19.30 -11.12
CA ASP A 181 15.84 -18.30 -10.30
C ASP A 181 14.82 -17.43 -9.55
N TYR A 182 15.01 -17.24 -8.24
CA TYR A 182 14.11 -16.41 -7.43
C TYR A 182 14.08 -14.96 -7.91
N LYS A 183 15.14 -14.45 -8.55
CA LYS A 183 15.18 -13.09 -9.13
C LYS A 183 14.11 -12.89 -10.20
N GLU A 184 13.73 -13.95 -10.92
CA GLU A 184 12.64 -13.89 -11.90
C GLU A 184 11.28 -13.67 -11.23
N ILE A 185 11.08 -14.24 -10.04
CA ILE A 185 9.86 -14.07 -9.22
C ILE A 185 9.90 -12.72 -8.50
N GLU A 186 11.07 -12.32 -8.01
CA GLU A 186 11.26 -11.11 -7.22
C GLU A 186 11.16 -9.82 -8.06
N SER A 187 11.64 -9.84 -9.30
CA SER A 187 11.62 -8.68 -10.19
C SER A 187 10.21 -8.05 -10.37
N PRO A 188 9.16 -8.80 -10.76
CA PRO A 188 7.81 -8.22 -10.88
C PRO A 188 7.26 -7.73 -9.54
N ILE A 189 7.59 -8.41 -8.42
CA ILE A 189 7.21 -7.98 -7.06
C ILE A 189 7.84 -6.63 -6.71
N ASN A 190 9.12 -6.45 -7.01
CA ASN A 190 9.82 -5.19 -6.75
C ASN A 190 9.29 -4.07 -7.65
N ASN A 191 9.06 -4.33 -8.94
CA ASN A 191 8.44 -3.37 -9.84
C ASN A 191 7.06 -2.92 -9.33
N LEU A 192 6.27 -3.87 -8.83
CA LEU A 192 4.98 -3.59 -8.21
C LEU A 192 5.12 -2.69 -6.97
N LYS A 193 6.05 -3.03 -6.07
CA LYS A 193 6.35 -2.22 -4.87
C LYS A 193 6.72 -0.78 -5.25
N TYR A 194 7.55 -0.60 -6.28
CA TYR A 194 7.92 0.73 -6.74
C TYR A 194 6.72 1.51 -7.29
N ALA A 195 5.92 0.89 -8.15
CA ALA A 195 4.73 1.52 -8.73
C ALA A 195 3.73 1.94 -7.64
N PHE A 196 3.43 1.07 -6.67
CA PHE A 196 2.54 1.40 -5.56
C PHE A 196 3.09 2.53 -4.68
N ASN A 197 4.38 2.49 -4.34
CA ASN A 197 5.00 3.53 -3.52
C ASN A 197 5.04 4.88 -4.24
N GLU A 198 5.24 4.89 -5.55
CA GLU A 198 5.18 6.10 -6.36
C GLU A 198 3.79 6.73 -6.32
N GLU A 199 2.75 5.93 -6.59
CA GLU A 199 1.35 6.40 -6.56
C GLU A 199 0.93 6.84 -5.15
N LYS A 200 1.34 6.10 -4.11
CA LYS A 200 1.16 6.50 -2.71
C LYS A 200 1.80 7.87 -2.45
N ASN A 201 3.04 8.09 -2.86
CA ASN A 201 3.75 9.34 -2.60
C ASN A 201 3.12 10.52 -3.35
N LYS A 202 2.67 10.32 -4.60
CA LYS A 202 1.92 11.34 -5.34
C LYS A 202 0.62 11.69 -4.63
N PHE A 203 -0.12 10.69 -4.17
CA PHE A 203 -1.35 10.90 -3.40
C PHE A 203 -1.07 11.67 -2.12
N LEU A 204 -0.06 11.27 -1.33
CA LEU A 204 0.30 11.95 -0.09
C LEU A 204 0.72 13.41 -0.32
N LEU A 205 1.42 13.70 -1.41
CA LEU A 205 1.76 15.06 -1.79
C LEU A 205 0.51 15.89 -2.09
N GLN A 206 -0.40 15.38 -2.92
CA GLN A 206 -1.68 16.04 -3.22
C GLN A 206 -2.52 16.26 -1.96
N TYR A 207 -2.53 15.25 -1.08
CA TYR A 207 -3.22 15.30 0.21
C TYR A 207 -2.67 16.41 1.11
N HIS A 208 -1.35 16.51 1.25
CA HIS A 208 -0.72 17.59 2.02
C HIS A 208 -0.99 18.97 1.42
N ILE A 209 -0.91 19.12 0.10
CA ILE A 209 -1.23 20.38 -0.59
C ILE A 209 -2.69 20.77 -0.32
N GLY A 210 -3.63 19.83 -0.45
CA GLY A 210 -5.04 20.06 -0.17
C GLY A 210 -5.30 20.44 1.29
N GLY A 211 -4.62 19.77 2.23
CA GLY A 211 -4.68 20.10 3.66
C GLY A 211 -4.17 21.51 3.97
N ILE A 212 -3.03 21.90 3.41
CA ILE A 212 -2.46 23.25 3.57
C ILE A 212 -3.40 24.31 2.96
N ALA A 213 -3.89 24.09 1.73
CA ALA A 213 -4.80 25.01 1.06
C ALA A 213 -6.09 25.20 1.89
N THR A 214 -6.66 24.11 2.40
CA THR A 214 -7.85 24.16 3.27
C THR A 214 -7.56 24.92 4.57
N GLY A 215 -6.41 24.66 5.21
CA GLY A 215 -5.98 25.40 6.40
C GLY A 215 -5.84 26.90 6.17
N LEU A 216 -5.25 27.30 5.04
CA LEU A 216 -5.15 28.72 4.65
C LEU A 216 -6.52 29.37 4.45
N ILE A 217 -7.47 28.66 3.81
CA ILE A 217 -8.84 29.14 3.64
C ILE A 217 -9.53 29.33 4.99
N VAL A 218 -9.40 28.37 5.91
CA VAL A 218 -9.98 28.46 7.27
C VAL A 218 -9.42 29.68 8.00
N ILE A 219 -8.11 29.93 7.93
CA ILE A 219 -7.47 31.11 8.54
C ILE A 219 -8.00 32.40 7.90
N LEU A 220 -8.09 32.45 6.57
CA LEU A 220 -8.61 33.62 5.85
C LEU A 220 -10.05 33.94 6.26
N VAL A 221 -10.92 32.92 6.33
CA VAL A 221 -12.31 33.07 6.76
C VAL A 221 -12.37 33.54 8.22
N ALA A 222 -11.56 32.99 9.12
CA ALA A 222 -11.50 33.42 10.52
C ALA A 222 -11.10 34.91 10.66
N LEU A 223 -10.13 35.37 9.86
CA LEU A 223 -9.70 36.77 9.83
C LEU A 223 -10.81 37.68 9.28
N LEU A 224 -11.47 37.30 8.19
CA LEU A 224 -12.59 38.05 7.62
C LEU A 224 -13.73 38.20 8.64
N PHE A 225 -14.07 37.11 9.34
CA PHE A 225 -15.09 37.10 10.38
C PHE A 225 -14.72 38.02 11.55
N SER A 226 -13.45 38.01 11.98
CA SER A 226 -12.95 38.91 13.02
C SER A 226 -13.08 40.39 12.64
N ILE A 227 -12.76 40.73 11.39
CA ILE A 227 -12.83 42.11 10.88
C ILE A 227 -14.27 42.57 10.71
N ARG A 228 -15.16 41.74 10.15
CA ARG A 228 -16.54 42.14 9.84
C ARG A 228 -17.49 42.09 11.03
N LEU A 229 -17.27 41.18 11.97
CA LEU A 229 -18.16 41.01 13.12
C LEU A 229 -17.55 41.54 14.41
N SER A 230 -16.37 41.04 14.77
CA SER A 230 -15.80 41.28 16.09
C SER A 230 -15.31 42.72 16.27
N ARG A 231 -14.78 43.36 15.22
CA ARG A 231 -14.36 44.76 15.28
C ARG A 231 -15.53 45.73 15.52
N PRO A 232 -16.61 45.75 14.70
CA PRO A 232 -17.76 46.62 14.94
C PRO A 232 -18.43 46.42 16.29
N ILE A 233 -18.61 45.16 16.74
CA ILE A 233 -19.23 44.89 18.05
C ILE A 233 -18.39 45.52 19.18
N THR A 234 -17.07 45.37 19.13
CA THR A 234 -16.20 45.96 20.15
C THR A 234 -16.29 47.49 20.13
N TYR A 235 -16.33 48.10 18.95
CA TYR A 235 -16.47 49.55 18.79
C TYR A 235 -17.83 50.06 19.31
N LEU A 236 -18.93 49.41 18.95
CA LEU A 236 -20.26 49.77 19.45
C LEU A 236 -20.35 49.60 20.98
N THR A 237 -19.68 48.59 21.53
CA THR A 237 -19.56 48.41 22.99
C THR A 237 -18.85 49.60 23.64
N GLU A 238 -17.72 50.04 23.07
CA GLU A 238 -16.96 51.20 23.57
C GLU A 238 -17.77 52.50 23.48
N VAL A 239 -18.49 52.72 22.37
CA VAL A 239 -19.35 53.90 22.23
C VAL A 239 -20.51 53.88 23.24
N ALA A 240 -21.11 52.72 23.48
CA ALA A 240 -22.15 52.57 24.49
C ALA A 240 -21.63 52.88 25.92
N GLU A 241 -20.41 52.44 26.24
CA GLU A 241 -19.75 52.75 27.51
C GLU A 241 -19.52 54.26 27.68
N ARG A 242 -19.01 54.94 26.64
CA ARG A 242 -18.85 56.41 26.65
C ARG A 242 -20.18 57.15 26.80
N ILE A 243 -21.24 56.71 26.11
CA ILE A 243 -22.59 57.25 26.26
C ILE A 243 -23.08 57.12 27.71
N SER A 244 -22.78 55.99 28.38
CA SER A 244 -23.16 55.76 29.78
C SER A 244 -22.47 56.71 30.77
N LEU A 245 -21.27 57.19 30.43
CA LEU A 245 -20.51 58.18 31.19
C LEU A 245 -20.97 59.63 30.92
N GLY A 246 -21.98 59.82 30.07
CA GLY A 246 -22.53 61.14 29.72
C GLY A 246 -21.92 61.77 28.47
N GLU A 247 -21.03 61.08 27.75
CA GLU A 247 -20.42 61.56 26.51
C GLU A 247 -21.37 61.37 25.30
N LEU A 248 -22.47 62.12 25.31
CA LEU A 248 -23.56 61.95 24.35
C LEU A 248 -23.28 62.48 22.95
N GLU A 249 -22.14 63.12 22.69
CA GLU A 249 -21.74 63.63 21.36
C GLU A 249 -20.79 62.67 20.60
N THR A 250 -20.55 61.47 21.14
CA THR A 250 -19.71 60.45 20.48
C THR A 250 -20.33 59.97 19.16
N PRO A 251 -19.62 60.04 18.01
CA PRO A 251 -20.15 59.57 16.72
C PRO A 251 -20.26 58.03 16.69
N ILE A 252 -21.31 57.53 16.01
CA ILE A 252 -21.51 56.09 15.73
C ILE A 252 -21.39 55.89 14.22
N ASP A 253 -20.14 55.69 13.78
CA ASP A 253 -19.76 55.62 12.35
C ASP A 253 -19.74 54.16 11.85
N ILE A 254 -20.89 53.49 11.94
CA ILE A 254 -21.13 52.17 11.35
C ILE A 254 -22.12 52.34 10.20
N THR A 255 -21.72 51.96 8.99
CA THR A 255 -22.52 51.99 7.76
C THR A 255 -22.94 50.59 7.28
N SER A 256 -22.88 49.59 8.16
CA SER A 256 -23.27 48.22 7.83
C SER A 256 -24.76 48.13 7.52
N THR A 257 -25.13 47.22 6.62
CA THR A 257 -26.54 46.95 6.23
C THR A 257 -27.06 45.61 6.74
N ASP A 258 -26.33 44.98 7.66
CA ASP A 258 -26.67 43.73 8.32
C ASP A 258 -27.10 43.99 9.78
N GLU A 259 -27.19 42.94 10.60
CA GLU A 259 -27.60 43.04 12.01
C GLU A 259 -26.68 43.96 12.85
N ILE A 260 -25.43 44.18 12.41
CA ILE A 260 -24.53 45.14 13.05
C ILE A 260 -24.95 46.58 12.75
N GLY A 261 -25.48 46.82 11.54
CA GLY A 261 -26.10 48.09 11.18
C GLY A 261 -27.34 48.38 12.01
N ASP A 262 -28.22 47.38 12.15
CA ASP A 262 -29.42 47.48 12.98
C ASP A 262 -29.08 47.81 14.45
N LEU A 263 -28.02 47.19 14.98
CA LEU A 263 -27.51 47.47 16.33
C LEU A 263 -26.99 48.90 16.46
N ALA A 264 -26.21 49.37 15.48
CA ALA A 264 -25.69 50.74 15.45
C ALA A 264 -26.83 51.77 15.40
N ASP A 265 -27.85 51.51 14.60
CA ASP A 265 -29.04 52.36 14.47
C ASP A 265 -29.86 52.40 15.76
N ALA A 266 -30.03 51.27 16.43
CA ALA A 266 -30.67 51.20 17.74
C ALA A 266 -29.90 52.02 18.78
N LEU A 267 -28.56 51.90 18.81
CA LEU A 267 -27.70 52.66 19.70
C LEU A 267 -27.80 54.18 19.43
N ARG A 268 -27.85 54.58 18.15
CA ARG A 268 -28.03 55.99 17.75
C ARG A 268 -29.36 56.56 18.23
N ARG A 269 -30.46 55.80 18.12
CA ARG A 269 -31.78 56.21 18.64
C ARG A 269 -31.78 56.37 20.16
N MET A 270 -31.10 55.48 20.88
CA MET A 270 -30.95 55.57 22.35
C MET A 270 -30.15 56.81 22.77
N GLN A 271 -29.02 57.08 22.11
CA GLN A 271 -28.19 58.26 22.34
C GLN A 271 -28.98 59.57 22.20
N VAL A 272 -29.76 59.71 21.12
CA VAL A 272 -30.63 60.88 20.88
C VAL A 272 -31.70 61.01 21.96
N SER A 273 -32.27 59.89 22.41
CA SER A 273 -33.32 59.89 23.44
C SER A 273 -32.78 60.32 24.80
N LEU A 274 -31.60 59.83 25.20
CA LEU A 274 -30.90 60.23 26.41
C LEU A 274 -30.55 61.72 26.39
N ARG A 275 -30.02 62.22 25.28
CA ARG A 275 -29.68 63.65 25.11
C ARG A 275 -30.89 64.56 25.33
N LYS A 276 -32.03 64.19 24.73
CA LYS A 276 -33.29 64.91 24.91
C LYS A 276 -33.79 64.85 26.36
N ALA A 277 -33.63 63.73 27.05
CA ALA A 277 -34.04 63.57 28.44
C ALA A 277 -33.21 64.47 29.39
N ILE A 278 -31.89 64.48 29.25
CA ILE A 278 -30.99 65.32 30.05
C ILE A 278 -31.28 66.82 29.81
N GLN A 279 -31.45 67.24 28.56
CA GLN A 279 -31.80 68.63 28.24
C GLN A 279 -33.13 69.07 28.87
N ARG A 280 -34.13 68.17 28.91
CA ARG A 280 -35.42 68.44 29.57
C ARG A 280 -35.26 68.60 31.08
N LEU A 281 -34.41 67.80 31.72
CA LEU A 281 -34.12 67.92 33.15
C LEU A 281 -33.40 69.23 33.47
N GLN A 282 -32.37 69.61 32.70
CA GLN A 282 -31.64 70.88 32.88
C GLN A 282 -32.55 72.11 32.71
N ARG A 283 -33.46 72.10 31.72
CA ARG A 283 -34.43 73.18 31.54
C ARG A 283 -35.42 73.30 32.70
N ARG A 284 -35.72 72.20 33.41
CA ARG A 284 -36.58 72.21 34.59
C ARG A 284 -35.83 72.71 35.83
N SER A 285 -34.55 72.36 35.99
CA SER A 285 -33.75 72.84 37.12
C SER A 285 -33.41 74.34 37.03
N GLN A 286 -33.33 74.91 35.82
CA GLN A 286 -33.12 76.36 35.60
C GLN A 286 -34.38 77.22 35.78
N ARG A 287 -35.57 76.60 35.88
CA ARG A 287 -36.86 77.30 36.08
C ARG A 287 -37.31 77.30 37.55
N ARG A 288 -36.52 76.71 38.44
CA ARG A 288 -36.67 76.78 39.89
C ARG A 288 -35.56 77.64 40.45
#